data_AF-A0AA39AIZ5-F1
#
_entry.id   AF-A0AA39AIZ5-F1
#
_cell.length_a   1.000
_cell.length_b   1.000
_cell.length_c   1.000
_cell.angle_alpha   90.00
_cell.angle_beta   90.00
_cell.angle_gamma   90.00
#
_symmetry.space_group_name_H-M   'P 1'
#
loop_
_entity.id
_entity.type
_entity.pdbx_description
1 polymer ?
#
loop_
_entity_poly.entity_id
_entity_poly.type
_entity_poly.pdbx_seq_one_letter_code
_entity_poly.pdbx_strand_id
1 'polypeptide(L)'
;MSSTTPHHDAEDSPQLQNKDGKMKATFNPRQLNVIWGRDSRYWKMPEKNTGGPAELLQVCWLEVSGSVPIGSVQAGAKYRITFQISLKSDAFGWNNCPVYVMAKFGKKGKYTWKKISLQADYSQPISIPTEGLEIETTAQNAADTIYFGLYEVWSGKWKGGLLLHNATGEFTIGFCRDYTIQRCNKHKQDATILKLSFKDGSYTVDQGFPGLIKVPVKALDITWGNDTRFWQQIDLTDHDTQEIGFKEGMLLLQVNWIEVKGNLNIIPTEGTKYEIYYMVKFRVDAFGWHSAPIKFKVRHKGEETHSNIMILESYREKHDVWHEIPGGEFSVASKEPVNVEFGIFEVDSDWWKGGMVLGGVKIKAKSG
;
A
#
# COMPACT_ATOMS: atom_id res chain seq x y z
N MET A 1 -15.33 16.04 -9.35
CA MET A 1 -15.22 16.38 -10.79
C MET A 1 -15.06 15.08 -11.56
N SER A 2 -15.92 14.81 -12.55
CA SER A 2 -15.80 13.62 -13.40
C SER A 2 -14.53 13.76 -14.24
N SER A 3 -13.61 12.82 -14.08
CA SER A 3 -12.41 12.71 -14.91
C SER A 3 -12.83 12.49 -16.37
N THR A 4 -12.39 13.38 -17.27
CA THR A 4 -12.67 13.36 -18.71
C THR A 4 -11.81 12.36 -19.47
N THR A 5 -11.05 11.50 -18.79
CA THR A 5 -10.19 10.51 -19.44
C THR A 5 -11.03 9.36 -20.01
N PRO A 6 -10.72 8.86 -21.22
CA PRO A 6 -11.40 7.70 -21.80
C PRO A 6 -10.98 6.39 -21.13
N HIS A 7 -9.94 6.42 -20.30
CA HIS A 7 -9.43 5.27 -19.55
C HIS A 7 -10.22 5.08 -18.25
N HIS A 8 -10.36 3.82 -17.86
CA HIS A 8 -10.93 3.45 -16.57
C HIS A 8 -9.80 3.26 -15.56
N ASP A 9 -9.81 4.06 -14.51
CA ASP A 9 -8.94 3.91 -13.35
C ASP A 9 -9.58 2.94 -12.35
N ALA A 10 -8.77 2.12 -11.69
CA ALA A 10 -9.25 1.20 -10.66
C ALA A 10 -10.01 1.95 -9.54
N GLU A 11 -11.22 1.50 -9.21
CA GLU A 11 -12.12 2.21 -8.28
C GLU A 11 -11.88 1.88 -6.81
N ASP A 12 -11.54 0.62 -6.49
CA ASP A 12 -11.39 0.12 -5.13
C ASP A 12 -10.28 -0.96 -5.09
N SER A 13 -9.63 -1.13 -3.94
CA SER A 13 -8.64 -2.20 -3.72
C SER A 13 -9.31 -3.59 -3.67
N PRO A 14 -8.62 -4.66 -4.13
CA PRO A 14 -9.13 -6.03 -4.04
C PRO A 14 -9.29 -6.45 -2.57
N GLN A 15 -10.22 -7.37 -2.31
CA GLN A 15 -10.21 -8.05 -1.02
C GLN A 15 -9.13 -9.14 -1.00
N LEU A 16 -8.39 -9.19 0.10
CA LEU A 16 -7.39 -10.22 0.37
C LEU A 16 -8.03 -11.36 1.17
N GLN A 17 -7.86 -12.58 0.71
CA GLN A 17 -8.30 -13.79 1.40
C GLN A 17 -7.08 -14.58 1.89
N ASN A 18 -7.08 -14.95 3.17
CA ASN A 18 -6.04 -15.78 3.76
C ASN A 18 -6.61 -17.18 4.04
N LYS A 19 -5.95 -18.21 3.50
CA LYS A 19 -6.23 -19.60 3.82
C LYS A 19 -4.91 -20.35 3.98
N ASP A 20 -4.66 -20.90 5.17
CA ASP A 20 -3.47 -21.71 5.47
C ASP A 20 -2.12 -21.02 5.14
N GLY A 21 -2.04 -19.70 5.33
CA GLY A 21 -0.83 -18.91 5.03
C GLY A 21 -0.63 -18.59 3.54
N LYS A 22 -1.58 -18.97 2.69
CA LYS A 22 -1.68 -18.52 1.30
C LYS A 22 -2.65 -17.35 1.23
N MET A 23 -2.14 -16.25 0.70
CA MET A 23 -2.91 -15.05 0.41
C MET A 23 -3.39 -15.09 -1.03
N LYS A 24 -4.63 -14.67 -1.25
CA LYS A 24 -5.24 -14.53 -2.57
C LYS A 24 -5.91 -13.17 -2.68
N ALA A 25 -5.46 -12.37 -3.63
CA ALA A 25 -6.11 -11.15 -4.07
C ALA A 25 -6.95 -11.45 -5.31
N THR A 26 -8.23 -11.08 -5.30
CA THR A 26 -9.08 -11.19 -6.50
C THR A 26 -9.58 -9.81 -6.89
N PHE A 27 -9.32 -9.44 -8.14
CA PHE A 27 -9.64 -8.15 -8.74
C PHE A 27 -10.81 -8.33 -9.67
N ASN A 28 -11.95 -7.75 -9.32
CA ASN A 28 -13.06 -7.60 -10.26
C ASN A 28 -12.67 -6.58 -11.34
N PRO A 29 -13.34 -6.54 -12.50
CA PRO A 29 -12.89 -5.72 -13.63
C PRO A 29 -12.79 -4.22 -13.31
N ARG A 30 -13.66 -3.69 -12.43
CA ARG A 30 -13.61 -2.27 -12.00
C ARG A 30 -12.42 -1.93 -11.08
N GLN A 31 -11.75 -2.95 -10.52
CA GLN A 31 -10.57 -2.82 -9.65
C GLN A 31 -9.25 -2.92 -10.44
N LEU A 32 -9.34 -2.96 -11.78
CA LEU A 32 -8.21 -2.94 -12.69
C LEU A 32 -8.23 -1.62 -13.48
N ASN A 33 -7.07 -1.14 -13.87
CA ASN A 33 -6.96 -0.06 -14.84
C ASN A 33 -7.19 -0.65 -16.24
N VAL A 34 -8.07 -0.02 -17.02
CA VAL A 34 -8.42 -0.47 -18.36
C VAL A 34 -8.30 0.69 -19.34
N ILE A 35 -7.37 0.58 -20.29
CA ILE A 35 -7.20 1.59 -21.33
C ILE A 35 -8.44 1.58 -22.23
N TRP A 36 -9.03 2.77 -22.43
CA TRP A 36 -10.33 2.99 -23.09
C TRP A 36 -11.54 2.44 -22.32
N GLY A 37 -11.39 2.02 -21.05
CA GLY A 37 -12.44 1.37 -20.29
C GLY A 37 -13.69 2.21 -19.99
N ARG A 38 -13.60 3.55 -20.05
CA ARG A 38 -14.77 4.45 -19.91
C ARG A 38 -15.45 4.75 -21.24
N ASP A 39 -14.85 4.37 -22.35
CA ASP A 39 -15.39 4.61 -23.67
C ASP A 39 -16.24 3.41 -24.12
N SER A 40 -17.55 3.63 -24.17
CA SER A 40 -18.54 2.60 -24.51
C SER A 40 -18.44 2.09 -25.95
N ARG A 41 -17.59 2.69 -26.80
CA ARG A 41 -17.28 2.17 -28.13
C ARG A 41 -16.32 0.98 -28.08
N TYR A 42 -15.50 0.90 -27.03
CA TYR A 42 -14.39 -0.03 -26.91
C TYR A 42 -14.60 -1.06 -25.80
N TRP A 43 -15.21 -0.65 -24.68
CA TRP A 43 -15.49 -1.51 -23.54
C TRP A 43 -16.90 -1.34 -23.01
N LYS A 44 -17.49 -2.43 -22.53
CA LYS A 44 -18.69 -2.41 -21.69
C LYS A 44 -18.30 -2.91 -20.30
N MET A 45 -18.13 -1.96 -19.39
CA MET A 45 -17.80 -2.26 -17.99
C MET A 45 -19.04 -2.78 -17.23
N PRO A 46 -18.86 -3.70 -16.27
CA PRO A 46 -19.98 -4.20 -15.46
C PRO A 46 -20.51 -3.11 -14.54
N GLU A 47 -21.81 -3.16 -14.24
CA GLU A 47 -22.41 -2.30 -13.22
C GLU A 47 -21.79 -2.55 -11.85
N LYS A 48 -21.72 -1.51 -11.01
CA LYS A 48 -21.09 -1.60 -9.69
C LYS A 48 -21.81 -2.69 -8.85
N ASN A 49 -21.03 -3.51 -8.15
CA ASN A 49 -21.51 -4.59 -7.27
C ASN A 49 -22.28 -5.74 -7.95
N THR A 50 -22.30 -5.83 -9.29
CA THR A 50 -22.97 -6.95 -10.00
C THR A 50 -22.11 -8.19 -10.15
N GLY A 51 -20.77 -8.05 -10.03
CA GLY A 51 -19.83 -9.15 -10.21
C GLY A 51 -19.71 -9.66 -11.66
N GLY A 52 -20.31 -8.98 -12.65
CA GLY A 52 -20.23 -9.36 -14.06
C GLY A 52 -18.87 -9.06 -14.71
N PRO A 53 -18.59 -9.64 -15.88
CA PRO A 53 -17.35 -9.39 -16.62
C PRO A 53 -17.35 -8.02 -17.30
N ALA A 54 -16.15 -7.49 -17.57
CA ALA A 54 -15.97 -6.42 -18.55
C ALA A 54 -15.87 -7.03 -19.96
N GLU A 55 -16.70 -6.53 -20.88
CA GLU A 55 -16.70 -6.97 -22.27
C GLU A 55 -15.85 -6.01 -23.13
N LEU A 56 -14.83 -6.56 -23.77
CA LEU A 56 -14.06 -5.87 -24.80
C LEU A 56 -14.84 -5.91 -26.10
N LEU A 57 -15.39 -4.77 -26.53
CA LEU A 57 -16.15 -4.67 -27.77
C LEU A 57 -15.23 -4.69 -28.98
N GLN A 58 -14.23 -3.80 -28.99
CA GLN A 58 -13.21 -3.76 -30.04
C GLN A 58 -12.02 -2.88 -29.62
N VAL A 59 -10.78 -3.32 -29.84
CA VAL A 59 -9.58 -2.45 -29.76
C VAL A 59 -8.47 -2.97 -30.68
N CYS A 60 -7.57 -2.08 -31.14
CA CYS A 60 -6.27 -2.47 -31.71
C CYS A 60 -5.13 -2.46 -30.67
N TRP A 61 -5.38 -1.88 -29.48
CA TRP A 61 -4.47 -1.80 -28.33
C TRP A 61 -5.21 -2.30 -27.08
N LEU A 62 -4.85 -3.48 -26.59
CA LEU A 62 -5.38 -4.05 -25.36
C LEU A 62 -4.39 -3.82 -24.23
N GLU A 63 -4.82 -3.12 -23.18
CA GLU A 63 -4.05 -2.96 -21.95
C GLU A 63 -4.98 -2.93 -20.74
N VAL A 64 -4.81 -3.94 -19.89
CA VAL A 64 -5.43 -4.04 -18.58
C VAL A 64 -4.31 -4.21 -17.57
N SER A 65 -4.29 -3.40 -16.51
CA SER A 65 -3.26 -3.49 -15.48
C SER A 65 -3.82 -3.41 -14.08
N GLY A 66 -3.10 -4.01 -13.14
CA GLY A 66 -3.40 -3.96 -11.73
C GLY A 66 -2.12 -3.83 -10.92
N SER A 67 -2.29 -3.41 -9.68
CA SER A 67 -1.20 -3.39 -8.72
C SER A 67 -1.70 -3.82 -7.36
N VAL A 68 -0.83 -4.48 -6.62
CA VAL A 68 -1.15 -5.05 -5.32
C VAL A 68 0.02 -4.86 -4.38
N PRO A 69 -0.14 -4.04 -3.33
CA PRO A 69 0.80 -4.03 -2.22
C PRO A 69 0.74 -5.41 -1.55
N ILE A 70 1.87 -6.11 -1.51
CA ILE A 70 2.01 -7.44 -0.90
C ILE A 70 2.70 -7.39 0.48
N GLY A 71 3.11 -6.19 0.92
CA GLY A 71 3.78 -5.99 2.21
C GLY A 71 5.13 -6.70 2.30
N SER A 72 5.71 -6.76 3.49
CA SER A 72 7.04 -7.37 3.70
C SER A 72 7.00 -8.88 3.52
N VAL A 73 7.29 -9.34 2.30
CA VAL A 73 7.43 -10.76 1.97
C VAL A 73 8.92 -11.12 1.93
N GLN A 74 9.29 -12.29 2.46
CA GLN A 74 10.66 -12.80 2.36
C GLN A 74 11.14 -12.78 0.90
N ALA A 75 12.39 -12.35 0.68
CA ALA A 75 13.01 -12.44 -0.64
C ALA A 75 12.99 -13.89 -1.16
N GLY A 76 12.66 -14.07 -2.43
CA GLY A 76 12.46 -15.37 -3.06
C GLY A 76 11.05 -15.96 -2.88
N ALA A 77 10.12 -15.23 -2.25
CA ALA A 77 8.73 -15.65 -2.23
C ALA A 77 8.10 -15.55 -3.62
N LYS A 78 7.30 -16.56 -3.95
CA LYS A 78 6.66 -16.67 -5.26
C LYS A 78 5.28 -16.06 -5.22
N TYR A 79 5.02 -15.19 -6.19
CA TYR A 79 3.71 -14.63 -6.47
C TYR A 79 3.24 -15.10 -7.84
N ARG A 80 1.99 -15.55 -7.90
CA ARG A 80 1.39 -16.17 -9.07
C ARG A 80 0.22 -15.32 -9.57
N ILE A 81 0.28 -14.88 -10.83
CA ILE A 81 -0.73 -14.06 -11.49
C ILE A 81 -1.53 -14.89 -12.49
N THR A 82 -2.85 -14.75 -12.47
CA THR A 82 -3.76 -15.25 -13.51
C THR A 82 -4.84 -14.22 -13.85
N PHE A 83 -5.38 -14.31 -15.06
CA PHE A 83 -6.57 -13.59 -15.51
C PHE A 83 -7.64 -14.60 -15.89
N GLN A 84 -8.84 -14.49 -15.32
CA GLN A 84 -9.97 -15.30 -15.75
C GLN A 84 -10.70 -14.61 -16.90
N ILE A 85 -10.72 -15.25 -18.06
CA ILE A 85 -11.30 -14.72 -19.30
C ILE A 85 -12.20 -15.75 -19.98
N SER A 86 -13.12 -15.28 -20.82
CA SER A 86 -13.79 -16.10 -21.83
C SER A 86 -13.97 -15.31 -23.12
N LEU A 87 -14.32 -15.97 -24.21
CA LEU A 87 -14.62 -15.38 -25.50
C LEU A 87 -16.09 -15.62 -25.83
N LYS A 88 -16.77 -14.58 -26.31
CA LYS A 88 -18.10 -14.71 -26.89
C LYS A 88 -18.04 -15.46 -28.21
N SER A 89 -19.16 -16.01 -28.66
CA SER A 89 -19.28 -16.70 -29.95
C SER A 89 -18.96 -15.81 -31.16
N ASP A 90 -19.08 -14.49 -31.01
CA ASP A 90 -18.77 -13.46 -32.01
C ASP A 90 -17.38 -12.82 -31.79
N ALA A 91 -16.53 -13.39 -30.92
CA ALA A 91 -15.18 -12.89 -30.70
C ALA A 91 -14.33 -12.98 -31.98
N PHE A 92 -13.51 -11.96 -32.22
CA PHE A 92 -12.74 -11.82 -33.45
C PHE A 92 -11.35 -11.24 -33.20
N GLY A 93 -10.45 -11.39 -34.18
CA GLY A 93 -9.13 -10.74 -34.18
C GLY A 93 -8.05 -11.43 -33.34
N TRP A 94 -8.35 -12.53 -32.65
CA TRP A 94 -7.41 -13.25 -31.78
C TRP A 94 -6.47 -14.23 -32.52
N ASN A 95 -6.80 -14.59 -33.76
CA ASN A 95 -5.98 -15.49 -34.58
C ASN A 95 -4.60 -14.87 -34.85
N ASN A 96 -3.53 -15.57 -34.46
CA ASN A 96 -2.15 -15.08 -34.52
C ASN A 96 -1.98 -13.72 -33.82
N CYS A 97 -2.77 -13.46 -32.77
CA CYS A 97 -2.74 -12.25 -31.96
C CYS A 97 -2.63 -12.64 -30.48
N PRO A 98 -1.41 -13.02 -30.04
CA PRO A 98 -1.21 -13.56 -28.71
C PRO A 98 -1.27 -12.45 -27.66
N VAL A 99 -1.90 -12.72 -26.52
CA VAL A 99 -1.88 -11.83 -25.35
C VAL A 99 -0.68 -12.13 -24.48
N TYR A 100 -0.21 -11.11 -23.76
CA TYR A 100 0.93 -11.19 -22.87
C TYR A 100 0.45 -10.91 -21.45
N VAL A 101 0.56 -11.91 -20.59
CA VAL A 101 0.42 -11.70 -19.15
C VAL A 101 1.79 -11.32 -18.64
N MET A 102 1.91 -10.13 -18.04
CA MET A 102 3.18 -9.58 -17.57
C MET A 102 3.06 -9.22 -16.09
N ALA A 103 4.13 -9.39 -15.34
CA ALA A 103 4.21 -8.96 -13.96
C ALA A 103 5.64 -8.58 -13.56
N LYS A 104 5.77 -7.65 -12.62
CA LYS A 104 7.04 -7.23 -12.02
C LYS A 104 6.87 -6.89 -10.56
N PHE A 105 7.94 -7.08 -9.80
CA PHE A 105 8.03 -6.67 -8.41
C PHE A 105 8.64 -5.26 -8.32
N GLY A 106 7.92 -4.30 -7.74
CA GLY A 106 8.34 -2.91 -7.60
C GLY A 106 8.18 -2.07 -8.89
N LYS A 107 8.22 -0.74 -8.75
CA LYS A 107 8.05 0.19 -9.88
C LYS A 107 9.16 0.05 -10.93
N LYS A 108 10.41 -0.14 -10.49
CA LYS A 108 11.58 -0.33 -11.36
C LYS A 108 11.92 -1.80 -11.60
N GLY A 109 11.05 -2.73 -11.20
CA GLY A 109 11.25 -4.16 -11.39
C GLY A 109 11.32 -4.57 -12.85
N LYS A 110 12.04 -5.66 -13.12
CA LYS A 110 12.04 -6.31 -14.43
C LYS A 110 10.74 -7.09 -14.62
N TYR A 111 10.13 -6.97 -15.80
CA TYR A 111 8.96 -7.78 -16.15
C TYR A 111 9.36 -9.23 -16.43
N THR A 112 8.64 -10.14 -15.78
CA THR A 112 8.45 -11.51 -16.23
C THR A 112 7.14 -11.56 -17.01
N TRP A 113 7.07 -12.35 -18.07
CA TRP A 113 5.88 -12.42 -18.90
C TRP A 113 5.67 -13.81 -19.48
N LYS A 114 4.43 -14.10 -19.86
CA LYS A 114 4.02 -15.29 -20.61
C LYS A 114 3.16 -14.86 -21.79
N LYS A 115 3.46 -15.45 -22.95
CA LYS A 115 2.74 -15.26 -24.20
C LYS A 115 1.68 -16.35 -24.33
N ILE A 116 0.42 -15.97 -24.52
CA ILE A 116 -0.73 -16.86 -24.58
C ILE A 116 -1.48 -16.63 -25.89
N SER A 117 -1.68 -17.70 -26.66
CA SER A 117 -2.56 -17.67 -27.84
C SER A 117 -3.97 -18.03 -27.38
N LEU A 118 -4.93 -17.11 -27.50
CA LEU A 118 -6.32 -17.37 -27.15
C LEU A 118 -6.94 -18.31 -28.18
N GLN A 119 -7.70 -19.30 -27.71
CA GLN A 119 -8.40 -20.25 -28.57
C GLN A 119 -9.86 -19.83 -28.70
N ALA A 120 -10.45 -20.06 -29.88
CA ALA A 120 -11.82 -19.65 -30.19
C ALA A 120 -12.88 -20.39 -29.35
N ASP A 121 -12.54 -21.55 -28.77
CA ASP A 121 -13.43 -22.40 -27.98
C ASP A 121 -13.49 -22.04 -26.48
N TYR A 122 -12.83 -20.94 -26.06
CA TYR A 122 -12.87 -20.41 -24.69
C TYR A 122 -14.23 -19.78 -24.33
N SER A 123 -15.33 -20.46 -24.65
CA SER A 123 -16.70 -20.04 -24.37
C SER A 123 -17.04 -19.97 -22.88
N GLN A 124 -16.31 -20.73 -22.05
CA GLN A 124 -16.44 -20.73 -20.60
C GLN A 124 -15.25 -20.01 -19.93
N PRO A 125 -15.45 -19.42 -18.73
CA PRO A 125 -14.37 -18.75 -18.01
C PRO A 125 -13.17 -19.68 -17.73
N ILE A 126 -11.99 -19.29 -18.21
CA ILE A 126 -10.72 -20.00 -18.03
C ILE A 126 -9.65 -19.05 -17.50
N SER A 127 -8.74 -19.57 -16.66
CA SER A 127 -7.60 -18.80 -16.15
C SER A 127 -6.40 -18.87 -17.10
N ILE A 128 -5.85 -17.71 -17.46
CA ILE A 128 -4.63 -17.58 -18.25
C ILE A 128 -3.52 -16.83 -17.48
N PRO A 129 -2.26 -17.26 -17.55
CA PRO A 129 -1.81 -18.57 -18.02
C PRO A 129 -2.42 -19.68 -17.16
N THR A 130 -2.70 -20.86 -17.75
CA THR A 130 -3.33 -21.99 -17.03
C THR A 130 -2.52 -22.39 -15.80
N GLU A 131 -1.20 -22.39 -15.95
CA GLU A 131 -0.23 -22.68 -14.90
C GLU A 131 0.20 -21.43 -14.12
N GLY A 132 -0.41 -20.27 -14.35
CA GLY A 132 -0.05 -18.99 -13.74
C GLY A 132 1.30 -18.41 -14.19
N LEU A 133 1.43 -17.09 -14.08
CA LEU A 133 2.71 -16.40 -14.20
C LEU A 133 3.34 -16.26 -12.81
N GLU A 134 4.48 -16.92 -12.57
CA GLU A 134 5.22 -16.75 -11.32
C GLU A 134 6.27 -15.65 -11.42
N ILE A 135 6.35 -14.80 -10.40
CA ILE A 135 7.46 -13.87 -10.16
C ILE A 135 7.97 -14.06 -8.74
N GLU A 136 9.24 -13.73 -8.52
CA GLU A 136 9.88 -13.80 -7.21
C GLU A 136 10.09 -12.39 -6.65
N THR A 137 9.89 -12.23 -5.35
CA THR A 137 10.24 -11.01 -4.63
C THR A 137 11.76 -10.92 -4.48
N THR A 138 12.33 -9.74 -4.67
CA THR A 138 13.79 -9.52 -4.49
C THR A 138 14.03 -8.69 -3.23
N ALA A 139 15.19 -8.87 -2.59
CA ALA A 139 15.54 -8.23 -1.31
C ALA A 139 15.84 -6.71 -1.38
N GLN A 140 15.24 -5.98 -2.33
CA GLN A 140 15.68 -4.62 -2.68
C GLN A 140 14.54 -3.58 -2.65
N ASN A 141 14.59 -2.72 -1.62
CA ASN A 141 14.32 -1.27 -1.57
C ASN A 141 13.23 -0.64 -2.47
N ALA A 142 12.06 -1.24 -2.59
CA ALA A 142 10.88 -0.52 -3.08
C ALA A 142 9.65 -1.00 -2.33
N ALA A 143 8.70 -0.10 -2.05
CA ALA A 143 7.36 -0.44 -1.58
C ALA A 143 6.89 -1.74 -2.26
N ASP A 144 6.69 -2.79 -1.46
CA ASP A 144 6.51 -4.19 -1.86
C ASP A 144 5.22 -4.35 -2.66
N THR A 145 5.22 -3.89 -3.91
CA THR A 145 4.05 -3.82 -4.77
C THR A 145 4.32 -4.62 -6.01
N ILE A 146 3.42 -5.55 -6.30
CA ILE A 146 3.43 -6.27 -7.57
C ILE A 146 2.59 -5.48 -8.56
N TYR A 147 3.17 -5.25 -9.72
CA TYR A 147 2.50 -4.68 -10.88
C TYR A 147 2.28 -5.79 -11.88
N PHE A 148 1.08 -5.91 -12.39
CA PHE A 148 0.73 -6.95 -13.35
C PHE A 148 -0.23 -6.43 -14.41
N GLY A 149 -0.33 -7.13 -15.52
CA GLY A 149 -1.25 -6.75 -16.57
C GLY A 149 -1.39 -7.79 -17.68
N LEU A 150 -2.42 -7.57 -18.49
CA LEU A 150 -2.75 -8.31 -19.70
C LEU A 150 -2.63 -7.35 -20.88
N TYR A 151 -1.76 -7.69 -21.83
CA TYR A 151 -1.36 -6.80 -22.91
C TYR A 151 -1.51 -7.47 -24.28
N GLU A 152 -2.06 -6.74 -25.24
CA GLU A 152 -1.87 -6.99 -26.66
C GLU A 152 -1.81 -5.63 -27.36
N VAL A 153 -0.61 -5.04 -27.34
CA VAL A 153 -0.37 -3.66 -27.80
C VAL A 153 0.49 -3.60 -29.06
N TRP A 154 0.96 -4.74 -29.55
CA TRP A 154 2.00 -4.81 -30.57
C TRP A 154 1.49 -5.16 -31.96
N SER A 155 0.42 -5.95 -32.07
CA SER A 155 -0.04 -6.41 -33.38
C SER A 155 -0.71 -5.32 -34.22
N GLY A 156 -1.26 -4.29 -33.57
CA GLY A 156 -2.11 -3.28 -34.21
C GLY A 156 -3.42 -3.85 -34.79
N LYS A 157 -3.73 -5.12 -34.56
CA LYS A 157 -4.93 -5.79 -35.09
C LYS A 157 -6.14 -5.52 -34.22
N TRP A 158 -7.25 -5.19 -34.87
CA TRP A 158 -8.54 -5.09 -34.20
C TRP A 158 -8.99 -6.45 -33.69
N LYS A 159 -9.42 -6.47 -32.42
CA LYS A 159 -9.90 -7.66 -31.72
C LYS A 159 -11.03 -7.29 -30.77
N GLY A 160 -11.93 -8.24 -30.49
CA GLY A 160 -13.11 -8.02 -29.66
C GLY A 160 -13.76 -9.31 -29.20
N GLY A 161 -14.80 -9.19 -28.39
CA GLY A 161 -15.56 -10.29 -27.80
C GLY A 161 -14.89 -10.99 -26.63
N LEU A 162 -13.82 -10.44 -26.05
CA LEU A 162 -13.20 -10.96 -24.83
C LEU A 162 -13.99 -10.48 -23.61
N LEU A 163 -14.31 -11.40 -22.72
CA LEU A 163 -14.90 -11.15 -21.41
C LEU A 163 -13.81 -11.31 -20.35
N LEU A 164 -13.51 -10.23 -19.63
CA LEU A 164 -12.61 -10.24 -18.48
C LEU A 164 -13.45 -10.41 -17.22
N HIS A 165 -13.33 -11.55 -16.54
CA HIS A 165 -14.10 -11.86 -15.33
C HIS A 165 -13.40 -11.36 -14.08
N ASN A 166 -12.10 -11.64 -13.95
CA ASN A 166 -11.27 -11.12 -12.86
C ASN A 166 -9.78 -11.31 -13.18
N ALA A 167 -8.93 -10.69 -12.35
CA ALA A 167 -7.54 -11.10 -12.18
C ALA A 167 -7.36 -11.69 -10.78
N THR A 168 -6.42 -12.60 -10.64
CA THR A 168 -6.07 -13.20 -9.36
C THR A 168 -4.57 -13.12 -9.16
N GLY A 169 -4.18 -12.80 -7.93
CA GLY A 169 -2.82 -12.89 -7.47
C GLY A 169 -2.72 -13.73 -6.21
N GLU A 170 -1.90 -14.78 -6.26
CA GLU A 170 -1.72 -15.74 -5.17
C GLU A 170 -0.27 -15.75 -4.70
N PHE A 171 -0.08 -15.76 -3.38
CA PHE A 171 1.25 -15.83 -2.78
C PHE A 171 1.23 -16.54 -1.45
N THR A 172 2.36 -17.11 -1.10
CA THR A 172 2.55 -17.71 0.22
C THR A 172 3.31 -16.71 1.08
N ILE A 173 2.84 -16.49 2.31
CA ILE A 173 3.62 -15.75 3.29
C ILE A 173 4.78 -16.67 3.73
N GLY A 174 5.96 -16.42 3.19
CA GLY A 174 7.19 -17.04 3.68
C GLY A 174 7.48 -16.49 5.08
N PHE A 175 7.18 -17.26 6.12
CA PHE A 175 7.73 -16.97 7.44
C PHE A 175 9.24 -17.20 7.36
N CYS A 176 10.02 -16.13 7.53
CA CYS A 176 11.45 -16.25 7.77
C CYS A 176 11.64 -17.01 9.09
N ARG A 177 11.77 -18.33 9.01
CA ARG A 177 12.29 -19.17 10.10
C ARG A 177 13.79 -19.01 10.07
N ASP A 178 14.30 -17.95 10.70
CA ASP A 178 15.66 -17.89 11.24
C ASP A 178 15.75 -16.73 12.22
N TYR A 179 15.39 -16.98 13.48
CA TYR A 179 16.00 -16.29 14.61
C TYR A 179 16.15 -17.28 15.76
N THR A 180 17.38 -17.75 15.93
CA THR A 180 17.83 -18.58 17.04
C THR A 180 17.61 -17.84 18.36
N ILE A 181 16.90 -18.50 19.28
CA ILE A 181 16.75 -18.07 20.66
C ILE A 181 18.11 -18.20 21.34
N GLN A 182 18.83 -17.09 21.55
CA GLN A 182 19.80 -17.03 22.64
C GLN A 182 19.07 -16.54 23.89
N ARG A 183 18.81 -17.48 24.81
CA ARG A 183 18.43 -17.18 26.19
C ARG A 183 19.59 -16.42 26.83
N CYS A 184 19.41 -15.14 27.12
CA CYS A 184 20.20 -14.46 28.14
C CYS A 184 19.34 -14.33 29.39
N ASN A 185 19.73 -15.03 30.44
CA ASN A 185 19.06 -15.04 31.73
C ASN A 185 19.71 -13.99 32.64
N LYS A 186 18.85 -13.39 33.48
CA LYS A 186 19.09 -12.63 34.72
C LYS A 186 19.40 -11.12 34.65
N HIS A 187 18.43 -10.40 35.24
CA HIS A 187 18.49 -9.08 35.86
C HIS A 187 18.73 -7.86 34.95
N LYS A 188 17.62 -7.35 34.38
CA LYS A 188 17.19 -5.95 34.50
C LYS A 188 15.79 -5.80 33.89
N GLN A 189 14.96 -4.96 34.52
CA GLN A 189 13.66 -4.53 34.02
C GLN A 189 13.91 -3.79 32.70
N ASP A 190 13.42 -4.28 31.56
CA ASP A 190 13.32 -3.48 30.34
C ASP A 190 12.31 -4.06 29.33
N ALA A 191 11.73 -3.13 28.57
CA ALA A 191 10.48 -3.22 27.84
C ALA A 191 10.35 -4.36 26.81
N THR A 192 9.15 -4.92 26.77
CA THR A 192 8.74 -5.91 25.76
C THR A 192 8.59 -5.27 24.39
N ILE A 193 9.30 -5.83 23.42
CA ILE A 193 9.18 -5.50 22.00
C ILE A 193 7.96 -6.25 21.47
N LEU A 194 6.87 -5.51 21.24
CA LEU A 194 5.66 -5.99 20.57
C LEU A 194 6.00 -6.40 19.13
N LYS A 195 5.70 -7.64 18.75
CA LYS A 195 5.74 -8.10 17.37
C LYS A 195 4.52 -7.53 16.64
N LEU A 196 4.77 -6.57 15.75
CA LEU A 196 3.78 -6.12 14.78
C LEU A 196 3.51 -7.28 13.83
N SER A 197 2.28 -7.78 13.81
CA SER A 197 1.84 -8.73 12.79
C SER A 197 1.18 -7.93 11.67
N PHE A 198 1.71 -8.12 10.46
CA PHE A 198 1.18 -7.52 9.24
C PHE A 198 0.04 -8.39 8.73
N LYS A 199 -1.18 -7.84 8.66
CA LYS A 199 -2.24 -8.36 7.80
C LYS A 199 -2.79 -7.22 6.97
N ASP A 200 -2.67 -7.34 5.65
CA ASP A 200 -3.52 -6.63 4.69
C ASP A 200 -3.43 -5.10 4.70
N GLY A 201 -2.23 -4.53 4.95
CA GLY A 201 -2.04 -3.08 5.05
C GLY A 201 -2.51 -2.47 6.38
N SER A 202 -2.88 -3.33 7.33
CA SER A 202 -3.23 -2.99 8.70
C SER A 202 -2.29 -3.69 9.68
N TYR A 203 -1.83 -2.97 10.70
CA TYR A 203 -0.99 -3.58 11.74
C TYR A 203 -1.89 -4.08 12.85
N THR A 204 -1.76 -5.37 13.18
CA THR A 204 -2.32 -5.95 14.41
C THR A 204 -1.23 -6.00 15.47
N VAL A 205 -1.48 -5.33 16.60
CA VAL A 205 -0.59 -5.32 17.76
C VAL A 205 -0.87 -6.59 18.58
N ASP A 206 0.04 -7.55 18.55
CA ASP A 206 -0.04 -8.74 19.41
C ASP A 206 0.34 -8.37 20.84
N GLN A 207 -0.55 -8.61 21.80
CA GLN A 207 -0.49 -8.02 23.14
C GLN A 207 0.63 -8.61 24.01
N GLY A 208 1.72 -7.87 24.09
CA GLY A 208 2.65 -7.86 25.21
C GLY A 208 2.90 -6.43 25.67
N PHE A 209 2.10 -5.96 26.63
CA PHE A 209 2.14 -4.69 27.40
C PHE A 209 1.04 -3.65 27.09
N PRO A 210 0.43 -3.04 28.14
CA PRO A 210 -0.72 -2.14 27.99
C PRO A 210 -0.26 -0.74 27.57
N GLY A 211 -0.86 -0.22 26.50
CA GLY A 211 -0.98 1.22 26.30
C GLY A 211 0.05 1.94 25.42
N LEU A 212 1.02 1.26 24.80
CA LEU A 212 1.92 1.90 23.80
C LEU A 212 2.03 1.07 22.53
N ILE A 213 1.61 1.65 21.41
CA ILE A 213 1.76 1.10 20.07
C ILE A 213 2.85 1.91 19.36
N LYS A 214 3.80 1.23 18.70
CA LYS A 214 4.85 1.86 17.89
C LYS A 214 4.64 1.50 16.43
N VAL A 215 4.57 2.51 15.56
CA VAL A 215 4.44 2.38 14.11
C VAL A 215 5.72 2.93 13.49
N PRO A 216 6.62 2.06 12.99
CA PRO A 216 7.87 2.52 12.37
C PRO A 216 7.61 3.29 11.07
N VAL A 217 8.56 4.09 10.60
CA VAL A 217 8.40 4.81 9.31
C VAL A 217 8.12 3.90 8.11
N LYS A 218 8.66 2.69 8.10
CA LYS A 218 8.37 1.67 7.07
C LYS A 218 6.91 1.21 7.05
N ALA A 219 6.19 1.47 8.13
CA ALA A 219 4.78 1.17 8.29
C ALA A 219 3.86 2.36 7.87
N LEU A 220 4.43 3.44 7.35
CA LEU A 220 3.68 4.62 6.91
C LEU A 220 3.69 4.72 5.39
N ASP A 221 2.57 5.15 4.82
CA ASP A 221 2.47 5.59 3.42
C ASP A 221 2.95 7.04 3.34
N ILE A 222 4.18 7.23 2.88
CA ILE A 222 4.82 8.53 2.72
C ILE A 222 4.79 8.89 1.24
N THR A 223 4.07 9.97 0.90
CA THR A 223 4.05 10.51 -0.46
C THR A 223 5.46 10.91 -0.87
N TRP A 224 5.88 10.35 -2.01
CA TRP A 224 7.25 10.44 -2.53
C TRP A 224 8.35 9.87 -1.62
N GLY A 225 8.02 9.10 -0.58
CA GLY A 225 8.99 8.52 0.36
C GLY A 225 10.05 7.62 -0.30
N ASN A 226 9.73 7.07 -1.47
CA ASN A 226 10.65 6.24 -2.27
C ASN A 226 11.48 7.03 -3.29
N ASP A 227 11.28 8.34 -3.39
CA ASP A 227 12.01 9.22 -4.29
C ASP A 227 13.14 9.90 -3.53
N THR A 228 14.37 9.48 -3.80
CA THR A 228 15.58 9.96 -3.12
C THR A 228 15.89 11.44 -3.39
N ARG A 229 15.11 12.12 -4.24
CA ARG A 229 15.18 13.58 -4.41
C ARG A 229 14.44 14.32 -3.29
N PHE A 230 13.46 13.67 -2.67
CA PHE A 230 12.53 14.27 -1.72
C PHE A 230 12.65 13.66 -0.33
N TRP A 231 12.95 12.37 -0.24
CA TRP A 231 13.08 11.64 1.01
C TRP A 231 14.25 10.67 0.99
N GLN A 232 14.92 10.52 2.14
CA GLN A 232 16.01 9.57 2.32
C GLN A 232 15.75 8.72 3.55
N GLN A 233 15.76 7.40 3.39
CA GLN A 233 15.78 6.49 4.54
C GLN A 233 17.14 6.60 5.24
N ILE A 234 17.13 6.69 6.57
CA ILE A 234 18.33 6.76 7.39
C ILE A 234 18.26 5.73 8.52
N ASP A 235 19.41 5.18 8.87
CA ASP A 235 19.57 4.45 10.12
C ASP A 235 19.74 5.46 11.26
N LEU A 236 19.04 5.24 12.35
CA LEU A 236 19.14 6.07 13.55
C LEU A 236 20.29 5.57 14.42
N THR A 237 20.95 6.49 15.12
CA THR A 237 22.03 6.10 16.04
C THR A 237 21.49 5.24 17.17
N ASP A 238 22.37 4.50 17.87
CA ASP A 238 21.97 3.76 19.07
C ASP A 238 21.35 4.69 20.13
N HIS A 239 21.86 5.92 20.24
CA HIS A 239 21.31 6.95 21.12
C HIS A 239 19.88 7.34 20.70
N ASP A 240 19.68 7.70 19.42
CA ASP A 240 18.34 8.03 18.90
C ASP A 240 17.38 6.84 19.10
N THR A 241 17.85 5.62 18.85
CA THR A 241 17.07 4.40 19.04
C THR A 241 16.64 4.21 20.48
N GLN A 242 17.51 4.47 21.45
CA GLN A 242 17.17 4.42 22.87
C GLN A 242 16.14 5.50 23.25
N GLU A 243 16.27 6.71 22.71
CA GLU A 243 15.41 7.85 23.01
C GLU A 243 13.98 7.66 22.45
N ILE A 244 13.86 7.30 21.17
CA ILE A 244 12.55 7.24 20.49
C ILE A 244 12.03 5.83 20.26
N GLY A 245 12.87 4.81 20.41
CA GLY A 245 12.49 3.41 20.29
C GLY A 245 12.34 2.91 18.86
N PHE A 246 12.94 3.60 17.88
CA PHE A 246 12.95 3.25 16.46
C PHE A 246 14.39 3.18 15.96
N LYS A 247 14.72 2.19 15.13
CA LYS A 247 16.06 1.98 14.56
C LYS A 247 16.29 2.73 13.24
N GLU A 248 15.21 3.11 12.58
CA GLU A 248 15.22 3.67 11.23
C GLU A 248 14.30 4.88 11.19
N GLY A 249 14.63 5.84 10.33
CA GLY A 249 13.86 7.05 10.11
C GLY A 249 13.82 7.46 8.64
N MET A 250 13.06 8.50 8.34
CA MET A 250 12.93 9.11 7.02
C MET A 250 13.29 10.59 7.12
N LEU A 251 14.38 10.98 6.46
CA LEU A 251 14.80 12.36 6.30
C LEU A 251 14.08 12.97 5.09
N LEU A 252 13.27 14.00 5.34
CA LEU A 252 12.73 14.86 4.31
C LEU A 252 13.85 15.77 3.79
N LEU A 253 14.21 15.60 2.52
CA LEU A 253 15.18 16.46 1.84
C LEU A 253 14.52 17.78 1.47
N GLN A 254 13.44 17.73 0.70
CA GLN A 254 12.68 18.91 0.28
C GLN A 254 11.35 18.51 -0.37
N VAL A 255 10.25 19.19 -0.04
CA VAL A 255 8.97 19.11 -0.75
C VAL A 255 8.18 20.41 -0.60
N ASN A 256 7.33 20.75 -1.56
CA ASN A 256 6.26 21.74 -1.35
C ASN A 256 4.97 21.10 -0.83
N TRP A 257 4.73 19.81 -1.09
CA TRP A 257 3.61 19.02 -0.59
C TRP A 257 4.12 17.86 0.30
N ILE A 258 3.60 17.72 1.51
CA ILE A 258 3.84 16.55 2.38
C ILE A 258 2.54 15.80 2.69
N GLU A 259 2.55 14.48 2.52
CA GLU A 259 1.49 13.58 2.98
C GLU A 259 2.12 12.31 3.55
N VAL A 260 1.80 12.01 4.82
CA VAL A 260 2.26 10.81 5.54
C VAL A 260 1.06 10.18 6.21
N LYS A 261 0.69 8.97 5.84
CA LYS A 261 -0.51 8.28 6.33
C LYS A 261 -0.15 6.96 7.01
N GLY A 262 -0.88 6.61 8.06
CA GLY A 262 -0.86 5.31 8.68
C GLY A 262 -2.27 4.73 8.73
N ASN A 263 -2.36 3.41 8.65
CA ASN A 263 -3.59 2.65 8.79
C ASN A 263 -3.34 1.49 9.76
N LEU A 264 -4.14 1.39 10.81
CA LEU A 264 -3.97 0.41 11.88
C LEU A 264 -5.27 -0.34 12.15
N ASN A 265 -5.18 -1.65 12.33
CA ASN A 265 -6.27 -2.44 12.90
C ASN A 265 -5.94 -2.78 14.35
N ILE A 266 -6.54 -2.04 15.27
CA ILE A 266 -6.33 -2.22 16.71
C ILE A 266 -7.50 -2.98 17.33
N ILE A 267 -7.20 -3.84 18.30
CA ILE A 267 -8.20 -4.33 19.25
C ILE A 267 -8.04 -3.48 20.51
N PRO A 268 -8.91 -2.49 20.72
CA PRO A 268 -8.71 -1.52 21.77
C PRO A 268 -9.11 -2.09 23.12
N THR A 269 -8.54 -1.49 24.17
CA THR A 269 -9.10 -1.67 25.51
C THR A 269 -10.37 -0.82 25.60
N GLU A 270 -11.49 -1.44 25.97
CA GLU A 270 -12.79 -0.78 26.04
C GLU A 270 -12.73 0.49 26.92
N GLY A 271 -13.31 1.58 26.45
CA GLY A 271 -13.33 2.85 27.17
C GLY A 271 -11.98 3.57 27.23
N THR A 272 -10.97 3.10 26.50
CA THR A 272 -9.65 3.72 26.47
C THR A 272 -9.57 4.79 25.38
N LYS A 273 -9.02 5.93 25.74
CA LYS A 273 -8.67 7.01 24.83
C LYS A 273 -7.22 6.85 24.40
N TYR A 274 -6.94 7.02 23.12
CA TYR A 274 -5.60 6.93 22.55
C TYR A 274 -5.17 8.26 21.97
N GLU A 275 -3.90 8.61 22.13
CA GLU A 275 -3.28 9.80 21.54
C GLU A 275 -2.10 9.40 20.66
N ILE A 276 -2.03 10.02 19.49
CA ILE A 276 -1.05 9.75 18.43
C ILE A 276 0.06 10.80 18.51
N TYR A 277 1.31 10.35 18.56
CA TYR A 277 2.50 11.19 18.58
C TYR A 277 3.45 10.84 17.44
N TYR A 278 3.85 11.84 16.67
CA TYR A 278 4.89 11.70 15.65
C TYR A 278 6.24 12.02 16.26
N MET A 279 7.19 11.09 16.13
CA MET A 279 8.55 11.26 16.59
C MET A 279 9.34 11.99 15.53
N VAL A 280 9.64 13.27 15.74
CA VAL A 280 10.22 14.16 14.74
C VAL A 280 11.46 14.86 15.28
N LYS A 281 12.52 14.93 14.47
CA LYS A 281 13.73 15.71 14.76
C LYS A 281 14.02 16.63 13.57
N PHE A 282 14.28 17.90 13.82
CA PHE A 282 14.67 18.83 12.75
C PHE A 282 16.19 18.97 12.73
N ARG A 283 16.80 18.90 11.56
CA ARG A 283 18.22 19.25 11.41
C ARG A 283 18.44 20.75 11.57
N VAL A 284 19.67 21.15 11.87
CA VAL A 284 20.10 22.57 11.89
C VAL A 284 19.71 23.31 10.61
N ASP A 285 19.80 22.64 9.46
CA ASP A 285 19.52 23.18 8.13
C ASP A 285 18.05 23.00 7.68
N ALA A 286 17.15 22.58 8.58
CA ALA A 286 15.74 22.48 8.27
C ALA A 286 15.14 23.84 7.92
N PHE A 287 14.32 23.88 6.87
CA PHE A 287 13.77 25.12 6.32
C PHE A 287 12.29 24.99 5.97
N GLY A 288 11.61 26.13 5.84
CA GLY A 288 10.24 26.20 5.32
C GLY A 288 9.12 25.87 6.32
N TRP A 289 9.43 25.61 7.59
CA TRP A 289 8.45 25.18 8.59
C TRP A 289 7.64 26.32 9.24
N HIS A 290 8.08 27.58 9.11
CA HIS A 290 7.39 28.78 9.60
C HIS A 290 6.09 29.13 8.87
N SER A 291 5.92 28.67 7.63
CA SER A 291 4.75 28.97 6.79
C SER A 291 4.02 27.71 6.33
N ALA A 292 4.32 26.55 6.93
CA ALA A 292 3.76 25.26 6.56
C ALA A 292 2.62 24.86 7.53
N PRO A 293 1.34 25.07 7.19
CA PRO A 293 0.21 24.68 8.04
C PRO A 293 0.00 23.16 8.00
N ILE A 294 0.72 22.43 8.84
CA ILE A 294 0.66 20.98 8.90
C ILE A 294 -0.68 20.53 9.50
N LYS A 295 -1.51 19.88 8.70
CA LYS A 295 -2.77 19.27 9.12
C LYS A 295 -2.54 17.86 9.63
N PHE A 296 -3.00 17.58 10.83
CA PHE A 296 -3.08 16.25 11.38
C PHE A 296 -4.52 15.77 11.31
N LYS A 297 -4.73 14.54 10.86
CA LYS A 297 -6.06 13.94 10.76
C LYS A 297 -6.08 12.57 11.38
N VAL A 298 -7.18 12.24 12.05
CA VAL A 298 -7.49 10.89 12.52
C VAL A 298 -8.89 10.54 12.06
N ARG A 299 -9.05 9.38 11.44
CA ARG A 299 -10.34 8.81 11.08
C ARG A 299 -10.56 7.47 11.76
N HIS A 300 -11.80 7.26 12.17
CA HIS A 300 -12.26 6.09 12.89
C HIS A 300 -13.68 5.78 12.42
N LYS A 301 -13.96 4.53 12.05
CA LYS A 301 -15.25 4.10 11.45
C LYS A 301 -15.66 4.87 10.19
N GLY A 302 -14.69 5.35 9.42
CA GLY A 302 -14.93 6.16 8.20
C GLY A 302 -15.26 7.63 8.47
N GLU A 303 -15.39 8.04 9.74
CA GLU A 303 -15.62 9.42 10.15
C GLU A 303 -14.30 10.08 10.58
N GLU A 304 -14.11 11.35 10.24
CA GLU A 304 -12.98 12.14 10.72
C GLU A 304 -13.25 12.54 12.19
N THR A 305 -12.54 11.91 13.12
CA THR A 305 -12.74 12.13 14.57
C THR A 305 -11.85 13.21 15.14
N HIS A 306 -10.77 13.57 14.43
CA HIS A 306 -9.87 14.64 14.83
C HIS A 306 -9.26 15.29 13.60
N SER A 307 -9.26 16.62 13.55
CA SER A 307 -8.46 17.40 12.63
C SER A 307 -7.89 18.62 13.34
N ASN A 308 -6.57 18.78 13.28
CA ASN A 308 -5.87 19.93 13.83
C ASN A 308 -4.85 20.45 12.81
N ILE A 309 -4.53 21.74 12.88
CA ILE A 309 -3.53 22.39 12.03
C ILE A 309 -2.48 23.01 12.93
N MET A 310 -1.20 22.76 12.65
CA MET A 310 -0.09 23.26 13.45
C MET A 310 1.06 23.75 12.57
N ILE A 311 1.66 24.87 12.93
CA ILE A 311 2.92 25.34 12.36
C ILE A 311 4.06 24.73 13.19
N LEU A 312 4.97 23.99 12.55
CA LEU A 312 6.01 23.23 13.28
C LEU A 312 7.28 24.04 13.61
N GLU A 313 7.29 25.34 13.35
CA GLU A 313 8.48 26.19 13.50
C GLU A 313 9.07 26.20 14.91
N SER A 314 8.24 26.22 15.95
CA SER A 314 8.73 26.18 17.34
C SER A 314 9.44 24.86 17.69
N TYR A 315 9.09 23.77 17.01
CA TYR A 315 9.79 22.49 17.12
C TYR A 315 11.08 22.54 16.30
N ARG A 316 11.05 23.14 15.10
CA ARG A 316 12.22 23.31 14.25
C ARG A 316 13.29 24.22 14.86
N GLU A 317 12.92 25.27 15.58
CA GLU A 317 13.86 26.14 16.33
C GLU A 317 14.71 25.35 17.31
N LYS A 318 14.12 24.33 17.93
CA LYS A 318 14.79 23.34 18.76
C LYS A 318 15.28 22.19 17.87
N HIS A 319 16.23 22.49 17.00
CA HIS A 319 16.84 21.52 16.10
C HIS A 319 17.72 20.51 16.87
N ASP A 320 18.09 19.43 16.19
CA ASP A 320 18.90 18.31 16.65
C ASP A 320 18.45 17.61 17.95
N VAL A 321 17.21 17.84 18.36
CA VAL A 321 16.53 17.09 19.44
C VAL A 321 15.25 16.42 18.91
N TRP A 322 14.88 15.29 19.49
CA TRP A 322 13.62 14.62 19.16
C TRP A 322 12.44 15.29 19.85
N HIS A 323 11.36 15.43 19.10
CA HIS A 323 10.08 15.97 19.53
C HIS A 323 9.01 14.88 19.45
N GLU A 324 8.17 14.82 20.48
CA GLU A 324 6.91 14.09 20.43
C GLU A 324 5.80 15.04 20.01
N ILE A 325 5.51 15.09 18.70
CA ILE A 325 4.54 16.01 18.13
C ILE A 325 3.13 15.39 18.20
N PRO A 326 2.15 16.00 18.91
CA PRO A 326 0.81 15.47 19.01
C PRO A 326 0.08 15.57 17.67
N GLY A 327 -0.47 14.45 17.20
CA GLY A 327 -1.16 14.31 15.92
C GLY A 327 -2.66 14.04 16.03
N GLY A 328 -3.19 13.99 17.24
CA GLY A 328 -4.61 13.81 17.50
C GLY A 328 -4.91 12.60 18.36
N GLU A 329 -6.20 12.39 18.59
CA GLU A 329 -6.70 11.40 19.52
C GLU A 329 -7.96 10.72 19.00
N PHE A 330 -8.23 9.51 19.48
CA PHE A 330 -9.44 8.76 19.20
C PHE A 330 -9.84 7.95 20.44
N SER A 331 -11.15 7.66 20.56
CA SER A 331 -11.69 6.86 21.66
C SER A 331 -12.40 5.65 21.09
N VAL A 332 -12.32 4.51 21.77
CA VAL A 332 -13.03 3.31 21.34
C VAL A 332 -13.96 2.77 22.43
N ALA A 333 -15.23 2.64 22.09
CA ALA A 333 -16.32 2.26 23.00
C ALA A 333 -16.64 0.76 23.00
N SER A 334 -15.95 -0.06 22.19
CA SER A 334 -16.25 -1.50 22.02
C SER A 334 -14.95 -2.32 21.93
N LYS A 335 -15.03 -3.61 22.29
CA LYS A 335 -13.92 -4.57 22.15
C LYS A 335 -13.70 -5.11 20.73
N GLU A 336 -14.52 -4.66 19.77
CA GLU A 336 -14.37 -5.04 18.37
C GLU A 336 -13.08 -4.48 17.77
N PRO A 337 -12.45 -5.19 16.81
CA PRO A 337 -11.35 -4.64 16.04
C PRO A 337 -11.79 -3.37 15.30
N VAL A 338 -10.93 -2.35 15.35
CA VAL A 338 -11.20 -1.04 14.79
C VAL A 338 -10.08 -0.64 13.85
N ASN A 339 -10.48 -0.18 12.66
CA ASN A 339 -9.57 0.49 11.74
C ASN A 339 -9.42 1.96 12.12
N VAL A 340 -8.18 2.39 12.32
CA VAL A 340 -7.80 3.77 12.59
C VAL A 340 -6.87 4.25 11.49
N GLU A 341 -7.30 5.27 10.77
CA GLU A 341 -6.46 5.99 9.81
C GLU A 341 -5.96 7.26 10.48
N PHE A 342 -4.69 7.60 10.27
CA PHE A 342 -4.12 8.84 10.77
C PHE A 342 -3.10 9.39 9.78
N GLY A 343 -2.86 10.70 9.79
CA GLY A 343 -1.88 11.25 8.88
C GLY A 343 -1.52 12.71 9.10
N ILE A 344 -0.40 13.08 8.51
CA ILE A 344 0.11 14.43 8.36
C ILE A 344 -0.11 14.86 6.91
N PHE A 345 -0.67 16.05 6.71
CA PHE A 345 -0.98 16.61 5.40
C PHE A 345 -0.59 18.09 5.35
N GLU A 346 0.15 18.49 4.35
CA GLU A 346 0.28 19.89 3.94
C GLU A 346 0.42 19.88 2.43
N VAL A 347 -0.71 20.16 1.76
CA VAL A 347 -0.89 19.99 0.31
C VAL A 347 -1.40 21.26 -0.36
N ASP A 348 -1.65 22.30 0.44
CA ASP A 348 -2.36 23.51 0.02
C ASP A 348 -1.41 24.69 -0.20
N SER A 349 -0.19 24.63 0.36
CA SER A 349 0.83 25.64 0.13
C SER A 349 1.82 25.20 -0.96
N ASP A 350 2.27 26.16 -1.77
CA ASP A 350 3.42 25.98 -2.66
C ASP A 350 4.77 26.16 -1.93
N TRP A 351 4.76 26.11 -0.59
CA TRP A 351 5.89 26.47 0.24
C TRP A 351 6.84 25.29 0.43
N TRP A 352 8.06 25.41 -0.07
CA TRP A 352 9.08 24.38 0.06
C TRP A 352 9.58 24.24 1.51
N LYS A 353 9.66 23.01 1.99
CA LYS A 353 10.14 22.66 3.33
C LYS A 353 11.02 21.40 3.29
N GLY A 354 11.97 21.31 4.22
CA GLY A 354 12.98 20.24 4.24
C GLY A 354 13.69 20.12 5.58
N GLY A 355 14.58 19.13 5.69
CA GLY A 355 15.43 18.88 6.86
C GLY A 355 14.73 18.27 8.08
N MET A 356 13.51 17.74 7.93
CA MET A 356 12.80 17.03 9.00
C MET A 356 13.11 15.54 8.94
N VAL A 357 13.49 14.95 10.07
CA VAL A 357 13.59 13.50 10.27
C VAL A 357 12.32 13.01 10.97
N LEU A 358 11.62 12.07 10.36
CA LEU A 358 10.54 11.30 10.99
C LEU A 358 11.10 9.95 11.46
N GLY A 359 11.01 9.63 12.74
CA GLY A 359 11.43 8.33 13.28
C GLY A 359 10.32 7.28 13.31
N GLY A 360 9.07 7.71 13.43
CA GLY A 360 7.90 6.85 13.49
C GLY A 360 6.76 7.51 14.26
N VAL A 361 5.76 6.72 14.62
CA VAL A 361 4.58 7.16 15.37
C VAL A 361 4.38 6.31 16.61
N LYS A 362 4.14 6.95 17.75
CA LYS A 362 3.75 6.30 19.01
C LYS A 362 2.28 6.58 19.27
N ILE A 363 1.48 5.56 19.51
CA ILE A 363 0.09 5.72 19.95
C ILE A 363 0.00 5.27 21.40
N LYS A 364 -0.36 6.20 22.28
CA LYS A 364 -0.37 6.00 23.72
C LYS A 364 -1.80 5.95 24.22
N ALA A 365 -2.13 4.95 25.03
CA ALA A 365 -3.35 4.97 25.82
C ALA A 365 -3.23 6.06 26.89
N LYS A 366 -4.24 6.92 26.99
CA LYS A 366 -4.46 7.76 28.17
C LYS A 366 -5.12 6.88 29.22
N SER A 367 -4.44 6.66 30.33
CA SER A 367 -5.10 6.24 31.56
C SER A 367 -6.14 7.30 31.90
N GLY A 368 -7.40 6.88 32.05
CA GLY A 368 -8.46 7.70 32.63
C GLY A 368 -8.26 7.94 34.11
#